data_AF-A0A9K3PL18-F1
#
_entry.id   AF-A0A9K3PL18-F1
#
_cell.length_a   1.000
_cell.length_b   1.000
_cell.length_c   1.000
_cell.angle_alpha   90.00
_cell.angle_beta   90.00
_cell.angle_gamma   90.00
#
_symmetry.space_group_name_H-M   'P 1'
#
loop_
_entity.id
_entity.type
_entity.pdbx_description
1 polymer ?
#
loop_
_entity_poly.entity_id
_entity_poly.type
_entity_poly.pdbx_seq_one_letter_code
_entity_poly.pdbx_strand_id
1 'polypeptide(L)'
;MSSPAEKLEDGVPHAQAVAITGLQPAPSTPGAAPATFSSHQGLPMHQQEKQGSKCCGSCCDMRRAVIIIAIIFICATVLTLILEVTAAAVPGFNNVDDDQVEEILTSNTTRNIIVSAISLVMAIVALLGARFYNIWMLGLVVVWFVVSYAVGIYFAIDNINQVNNLDNPDIPDYRNPIGLFIFNAIITGLWIYPHVGLIIEIKKGIMSPQTYPREEYSCCCIDKRRTYQ
;
A
#
# COMPACT_ATOMS: atom_id res chain seq x y z
N MET A 1 -47.20 7.87 -2.75
CA MET A 1 -47.03 6.73 -1.82
C MET A 1 -46.08 7.17 -0.73
N SER A 2 -46.67 7.63 0.38
CA SER A 2 -46.04 8.23 1.54
C SER A 2 -45.75 7.15 2.58
N SER A 3 -44.47 6.92 2.88
CA SER A 3 -44.07 6.04 4.00
C SER A 3 -43.82 6.88 5.25
N PRO A 4 -44.34 6.47 6.42
CA PRO A 4 -44.32 7.29 7.63
C PRO A 4 -43.03 7.14 8.43
N ALA A 5 -42.73 8.20 9.18
CA ALA A 5 -41.63 8.33 10.12
C ALA A 5 -41.88 7.50 11.39
N GLU A 6 -40.90 6.67 11.76
CA GLU A 6 -40.87 5.98 13.04
C GLU A 6 -39.93 6.73 13.99
N LYS A 7 -40.53 7.33 15.03
CA LYS A 7 -39.87 7.79 16.25
C LYS A 7 -39.57 6.56 17.11
N LEU A 8 -38.34 6.42 17.59
CA LEU A 8 -38.05 5.58 18.75
C LEU A 8 -37.24 6.40 19.76
N GLU A 9 -37.88 6.60 20.90
CA GLU A 9 -37.42 7.33 22.07
C GLU A 9 -36.48 6.48 22.95
N ASP A 10 -35.54 7.20 23.57
CA ASP A 10 -35.11 7.14 24.97
C ASP A 10 -34.71 5.83 25.67
N GLY A 11 -33.54 5.90 26.32
CA GLY A 11 -33.29 5.19 27.57
C GLY A 11 -31.92 4.53 27.68
N VAL A 12 -30.87 5.33 27.89
CA VAL A 12 -29.59 4.78 28.41
C VAL A 12 -29.38 5.27 29.85
N PRO A 13 -29.30 4.36 30.83
CA PRO A 13 -29.16 4.74 32.23
C PRO A 13 -27.77 5.27 32.56
N HIS A 14 -27.75 6.27 33.45
CA HIS A 14 -26.58 6.83 34.09
C HIS A 14 -25.75 5.75 34.81
N ALA A 15 -24.53 5.52 34.31
CA ALA A 15 -23.51 4.75 35.02
C ALA A 15 -22.95 5.58 36.17
N GLN A 16 -23.01 5.01 37.37
CA GLN A 16 -22.49 5.58 38.61
C GLN A 16 -20.95 5.69 38.57
N ALA A 17 -20.44 6.87 38.90
CA ALA A 17 -19.03 7.12 39.08
C ALA A 17 -18.54 6.44 40.37
N VAL A 18 -17.72 5.39 40.22
CA VAL A 18 -16.94 4.80 41.32
C VAL A 18 -15.69 5.65 41.51
N ALA A 19 -15.62 6.35 42.64
CA ALA A 19 -14.42 7.05 43.08
C ALA A 19 -13.36 6.02 43.51
N ILE A 20 -12.35 5.81 42.66
CA ILE A 20 -11.15 5.04 43.01
C ILE A 20 -10.18 6.01 43.69
N THR A 21 -10.15 5.95 45.01
CA THR A 21 -9.20 6.66 45.85
C THR A 21 -7.88 5.89 45.90
N GLY A 22 -6.80 6.53 45.45
CA GLY A 22 -5.47 6.35 46.06
C GLY A 22 -4.63 5.15 45.59
N LEU A 23 -3.95 5.32 44.46
CA LEU A 23 -2.59 4.80 44.26
C LEU A 23 -1.77 5.92 43.61
N GLN A 24 -0.81 6.46 44.34
CA GLN A 24 0.17 7.41 43.82
C GLN A 24 1.00 6.70 42.75
N PRO A 25 1.01 7.17 41.49
CA PRO A 25 1.88 6.62 40.48
C PRO A 25 3.34 6.97 40.81
N ALA A 26 4.21 5.97 40.63
CA ALA A 26 5.66 6.14 40.62
C ALA A 26 6.06 7.29 39.69
N PRO A 27 7.19 7.99 39.96
CA PRO A 27 7.66 9.11 39.14
C PRO A 27 7.80 8.64 37.68
N SER A 28 6.84 9.06 36.87
CA SER A 28 6.83 8.86 35.43
C SER A 28 8.08 9.52 34.87
N THR A 29 8.87 8.74 34.13
CA THR A 29 9.78 9.25 33.11
C THR A 29 9.08 10.40 32.39
N PRO A 30 9.70 11.57 32.16
CA PRO A 30 9.05 12.71 31.52
C PRO A 30 8.47 12.28 30.18
N GLY A 31 7.18 11.93 30.20
CA GLY A 31 6.43 11.52 29.05
C GLY A 31 6.37 12.73 28.16
N ALA A 32 6.82 12.57 26.91
CA ALA A 32 6.63 13.57 25.88
C ALA A 32 5.16 14.03 25.94
N ALA A 33 4.95 15.26 26.38
CA ALA A 33 3.61 15.81 26.53
C ALA A 33 2.86 15.59 25.20
N PRO A 34 1.61 15.11 25.22
CA PRO A 34 0.83 14.99 24.01
C PRO A 34 0.86 16.35 23.34
N ALA A 35 1.39 16.40 22.11
CA ALA A 35 1.58 17.63 21.38
C ALA A 35 0.25 18.39 21.37
N THR A 36 0.15 19.40 22.21
CA THR A 36 -1.03 20.23 22.32
C THR A 36 -1.14 20.92 20.98
N PHE A 37 -2.07 20.48 20.14
CA PHE A 37 -2.39 21.17 18.91
C PHE A 37 -2.84 22.57 19.32
N SER A 38 -1.94 23.55 19.22
CA SER A 38 -2.29 24.97 19.30
C SER A 38 -3.26 25.21 18.17
N SER A 39 -4.54 25.12 18.52
CA SER A 39 -5.62 25.39 17.60
C SER A 39 -5.55 26.88 17.32
N HIS A 40 -4.96 27.25 16.18
CA HIS A 40 -5.14 28.56 15.57
C HIS A 40 -6.61 28.71 15.16
N GLN A 41 -7.52 28.72 16.14
CA GLN A 41 -8.94 28.95 15.95
C GLN A 41 -9.10 30.41 15.55
N GLY A 42 -9.21 30.65 14.24
CA GLY A 42 -9.39 31.98 13.69
C GLY A 42 -8.65 32.20 12.37
N LEU A 43 -7.59 31.42 12.09
CA LEU A 43 -6.93 31.50 10.79
C LEU A 43 -7.69 30.63 9.78
N PRO A 44 -8.01 31.17 8.58
CA PRO A 44 -8.64 30.38 7.52
C PRO A 44 -7.73 29.19 7.17
N MET A 45 -8.31 28.05 6.79
CA MET A 45 -7.56 26.79 6.65
C MET A 45 -6.36 26.85 5.70
N HIS A 46 -6.36 27.77 4.72
CA HIS A 46 -5.23 27.97 3.80
C HIS A 46 -4.01 28.69 4.43
N GLN A 47 -4.17 29.30 5.60
CA GLN A 47 -3.09 29.97 6.36
C GLN A 47 -2.53 29.13 7.49
N GLN A 48 -3.15 27.97 7.79
CA GLN A 48 -2.63 27.07 8.81
C GLN A 48 -1.38 26.36 8.31
N GLU A 49 -0.40 26.18 9.19
CA GLU A 49 0.82 25.44 8.86
C GLU A 49 0.50 23.97 8.54
N LYS A 50 1.20 23.42 7.55
CA LYS A 50 1.05 22.03 7.13
C LYS A 50 1.41 21.09 8.29
N GLN A 51 0.52 20.16 8.62
CA GLN A 51 0.75 19.18 9.69
C GLN A 51 1.20 17.82 9.13
N GLY A 52 0.83 17.50 7.89
CA GLY A 52 1.20 16.25 7.23
C GLY A 52 2.68 16.16 6.84
N SER A 53 3.23 14.95 6.93
CA SER A 53 4.57 14.66 6.44
C SER A 53 4.64 14.75 4.90
N LYS A 54 5.86 14.85 4.35
CA LYS A 54 6.08 14.88 2.89
C LYS A 54 6.60 13.51 2.45
N CYS A 55 6.07 12.96 1.37
CA CYS A 55 6.55 11.69 0.82
C CYS A 55 7.88 11.90 0.08
N CYS A 56 8.95 11.21 0.49
CA CYS A 56 10.26 11.24 -0.17
C CYS A 56 10.91 12.63 -0.30
N GLY A 57 10.58 13.59 0.58
CA GLY A 57 11.12 14.96 0.54
C GLY A 57 10.64 15.83 -0.64
N SER A 58 10.05 15.21 -1.66
CA SER A 58 9.33 15.83 -2.76
C SER A 58 7.90 16.15 -2.31
N CYS A 59 7.36 17.30 -2.69
CA CYS A 59 6.23 17.95 -2.03
C CYS A 59 4.85 17.25 -2.05
N CYS A 60 4.77 15.97 -2.39
CA CYS A 60 3.50 15.25 -2.47
C CYS A 60 3.02 14.84 -1.07
N ASP A 61 1.74 15.07 -0.84
CA ASP A 61 0.96 14.49 0.25
C ASP A 61 0.95 12.95 0.15
N MET A 62 1.02 12.24 1.29
CA MET A 62 1.04 10.76 1.34
C MET A 62 -0.15 10.13 0.61
N ARG A 63 -1.34 10.72 0.67
CA ARG A 63 -2.52 10.26 -0.07
C ARG A 63 -2.31 10.32 -1.58
N ARG A 64 -1.78 11.44 -2.08
CA ARG A 64 -1.50 11.60 -3.52
C ARG A 64 -0.40 10.66 -3.97
N ALA A 65 0.63 10.46 -3.13
CA ALA A 65 1.69 9.51 -3.39
C ALA A 65 1.13 8.08 -3.55
N VAL A 66 0.29 7.61 -2.62
CA VAL A 66 -0.37 6.29 -2.73
C VAL A 66 -1.18 6.16 -4.01
N ILE A 67 -1.95 7.18 -4.39
CA ILE A 67 -2.76 7.16 -5.62
C ILE A 67 -1.87 7.05 -6.87
N ILE A 68 -0.82 7.88 -6.97
CA ILE A 68 0.11 7.87 -8.12
C ILE A 68 0.80 6.51 -8.22
N ILE A 69 1.28 6.00 -7.08
CA ILE A 69 1.98 4.73 -6.99
C ILE A 69 1.06 3.58 -7.37
N ALA A 70 -0.18 3.55 -6.88
CA ALA A 70 -1.15 2.54 -7.28
C ALA A 70 -1.47 2.59 -8.78
N ILE A 71 -1.56 3.76 -9.41
CA ILE A 71 -1.73 3.89 -10.87
C ILE A 71 -0.53 3.32 -11.62
N ILE A 72 0.70 3.70 -11.24
CA ILE A 72 1.93 3.18 -11.86
C ILE A 72 1.97 1.65 -11.73
N PHE A 73 1.61 1.13 -10.55
CA PHE A 73 1.60 -0.30 -10.29
C PHE A 73 0.54 -1.04 -11.12
N ILE A 74 -0.65 -0.47 -11.31
CA ILE A 74 -1.68 -1.00 -12.23
C ILE A 74 -1.13 -1.07 -13.65
N CYS A 75 -0.54 0.02 -14.16
CA CYS A 75 0.03 0.06 -15.50
C CYS A 75 1.13 -0.99 -15.69
N ALA A 76 2.05 -1.10 -14.73
CA ALA A 76 3.12 -2.09 -14.76
C ALA A 76 2.58 -3.52 -14.73
N THR A 77 1.60 -3.81 -13.88
CA THR A 77 1.01 -5.15 -13.75
C THR A 77 0.23 -5.54 -15.01
N VAL A 78 -0.51 -4.61 -15.61
CA VAL A 78 -1.20 -4.84 -16.89
C VAL A 78 -0.20 -5.09 -18.01
N LEU A 79 0.89 -4.33 -18.07
CA LEU A 79 1.96 -4.56 -19.04
C LEU A 79 2.59 -5.95 -18.86
N THR A 80 2.91 -6.35 -17.62
CA THR A 80 3.43 -7.68 -17.30
C THR A 80 2.47 -8.78 -17.74
N LEU A 81 1.17 -8.66 -17.46
CA LEU A 81 0.17 -9.62 -17.91
C LEU A 81 0.11 -9.73 -19.44
N ILE A 82 0.18 -8.60 -20.16
CA ILE A 82 0.20 -8.61 -21.64
C ILE A 82 1.44 -9.35 -22.13
N LEU A 83 2.62 -9.09 -21.54
CA LEU A 83 3.87 -9.73 -21.91
C LEU A 83 3.84 -11.25 -21.65
N GLU A 84 3.32 -11.68 -20.50
CA GLU A 84 3.18 -13.10 -20.14
C GLU A 84 2.22 -13.84 -21.09
N VAL A 85 1.05 -13.26 -21.35
CA VAL A 85 0.07 -13.86 -22.27
C VAL A 85 0.61 -13.90 -23.70
N THR A 86 1.33 -12.85 -24.13
CA THR A 86 1.94 -12.82 -25.46
C THR A 86 3.06 -13.84 -25.59
N ALA A 87 3.91 -13.97 -24.56
CA ALA A 87 4.98 -14.96 -24.54
C ALA A 87 4.43 -16.39 -24.65
N ALA A 88 3.34 -16.69 -23.93
CA ALA A 88 2.67 -17.99 -24.02
C ALA A 88 2.02 -18.27 -25.39
N ALA A 89 1.77 -17.24 -26.21
CA ALA A 89 1.13 -17.37 -27.51
C ALA A 89 2.13 -17.45 -28.68
N VAL A 90 3.45 -17.31 -28.46
CA VAL A 90 4.45 -17.33 -29.53
C VAL A 90 4.55 -18.74 -30.14
N PRO A 91 4.28 -18.91 -31.45
CA PRO A 91 4.42 -20.20 -32.12
C PRO A 91 5.89 -20.65 -32.09
N GLY A 92 6.15 -21.87 -31.63
CA GLY A 92 7.50 -22.43 -31.49
C GLY A 92 8.01 -22.52 -30.05
N PHE A 93 7.38 -21.83 -29.08
CA PHE A 93 7.63 -22.09 -27.67
C PHE A 93 7.14 -23.48 -27.22
N ASN A 94 6.08 -23.98 -27.85
CA ASN A 94 5.53 -25.33 -27.60
C ASN A 94 6.19 -26.42 -28.47
N ASN A 95 7.23 -26.07 -29.24
CA ASN A 95 7.97 -27.02 -30.07
C ASN A 95 9.36 -27.31 -29.47
N VAL A 96 9.54 -27.02 -28.18
CA VAL A 96 10.71 -27.50 -27.45
C VAL A 96 10.52 -29.00 -27.30
N ASP A 97 11.37 -29.81 -27.94
CA ASP A 97 11.33 -31.28 -27.96
C ASP A 97 11.52 -31.91 -26.55
N ASP A 98 11.79 -31.07 -25.55
CA ASP A 98 11.99 -31.47 -24.17
C ASP A 98 10.72 -31.18 -23.35
N ASP A 99 9.89 -32.21 -23.18
CA ASP A 99 8.65 -32.19 -22.40
C ASP A 99 8.85 -31.61 -20.98
N GLN A 100 10.04 -31.77 -20.39
CA GLN A 100 10.34 -31.24 -19.06
C GLN A 100 10.45 -29.72 -19.07
N VAL A 101 11.04 -29.14 -20.10
CA VAL A 101 11.20 -27.68 -20.23
C VAL A 101 9.83 -27.03 -20.46
N GLU A 102 8.95 -27.66 -21.25
CA GLU A 102 7.59 -27.15 -21.49
C GLU A 102 6.76 -27.13 -20.18
N GLU A 103 6.81 -28.18 -19.36
CA GLU A 103 6.09 -28.23 -18.08
C GLU A 103 6.57 -27.12 -17.11
N ILE A 104 7.87 -26.89 -17.04
CA ILE A 104 8.46 -25.85 -16.19
C ILE A 104 8.01 -24.44 -16.65
N LEU A 105 8.01 -24.18 -17.96
CA LEU A 105 7.63 -22.88 -18.50
C LEU A 105 6.12 -22.60 -18.31
N THR A 106 5.28 -23.58 -18.60
CA THR A 106 3.81 -23.45 -18.51
C THR A 106 3.33 -23.31 -17.06
N SER A 107 3.91 -24.09 -16.13
CA SER A 107 3.60 -24.01 -14.71
C SER A 107 3.99 -22.66 -14.10
N ASN A 108 5.17 -22.14 -14.45
CA ASN A 108 5.63 -20.82 -14.01
C ASN A 108 4.78 -19.67 -14.55
N THR A 109 4.45 -19.73 -15.84
CA THR A 109 3.59 -18.72 -16.48
C THR A 109 2.22 -18.68 -15.80
N THR A 110 1.63 -19.84 -15.54
CA THR A 110 0.33 -19.94 -14.86
C THR A 110 0.37 -19.34 -13.45
N ARG A 111 1.42 -19.66 -12.66
CA ARG A 111 1.59 -19.11 -11.30
C ARG A 111 1.71 -17.58 -11.33
N ASN A 112 2.51 -17.04 -12.25
CA ASN A 112 2.71 -15.59 -12.37
C ASN A 112 1.43 -14.86 -12.78
N ILE A 113 0.66 -15.40 -13.73
CA ILE A 113 -0.63 -14.82 -14.13
C ILE A 113 -1.58 -14.69 -12.94
N ILE A 114 -1.66 -15.73 -12.09
CA ILE A 114 -2.51 -15.72 -10.89
C ILE A 114 -2.06 -14.64 -9.90
N VAL A 115 -0.77 -14.56 -9.59
CA VAL A 115 -0.22 -13.56 -8.66
C VAL A 115 -0.41 -12.14 -9.20
N SER A 116 -0.21 -11.94 -10.50
CA SER A 116 -0.43 -10.66 -11.19
C SER A 116 -1.90 -10.25 -11.16
N ALA A 117 -2.84 -11.18 -11.38
CA ALA A 117 -4.27 -10.90 -11.30
C ALA A 117 -4.69 -10.46 -9.89
N ILE A 118 -4.22 -11.14 -8.84
CA ILE A 118 -4.50 -10.74 -7.45
C ILE A 118 -3.86 -9.38 -7.16
N SER A 119 -2.62 -9.16 -7.61
CA SER A 119 -1.92 -7.87 -7.43
C SER A 119 -2.66 -6.70 -8.08
N LEU A 120 -3.28 -6.93 -9.24
CA LEU A 120 -4.13 -5.93 -9.90
C LEU A 120 -5.35 -5.56 -9.04
N VAL A 121 -6.04 -6.55 -8.46
CA VAL A 121 -7.16 -6.31 -7.55
C VAL A 121 -6.70 -5.53 -6.32
N MET A 122 -5.56 -5.91 -5.74
CA MET A 122 -5.00 -5.25 -4.57
C MET A 122 -4.60 -3.80 -4.86
N ALA A 123 -4.15 -3.50 -6.08
CA ALA A 123 -3.86 -2.13 -6.50
C ALA A 123 -5.13 -1.26 -6.57
N ILE A 124 -6.26 -1.84 -7.03
CA ILE A 124 -7.56 -1.16 -7.00
C ILE A 124 -8.01 -0.92 -5.56
N VAL A 125 -7.84 -1.92 -4.68
CA VAL A 125 -8.12 -1.76 -3.24
C VAL A 125 -7.27 -0.64 -2.62
N ALA A 126 -6.01 -0.48 -3.03
CA ALA A 126 -5.15 0.61 -2.59
C ALA A 126 -5.69 1.99 -3.00
N LEU A 127 -6.14 2.13 -4.26
CA LEU A 127 -6.78 3.35 -4.74
C LEU A 127 -8.03 3.71 -3.94
N LEU A 128 -8.91 2.74 -3.71
CA LEU A 128 -10.14 2.93 -2.93
C LEU A 128 -9.81 3.25 -1.46
N GLY A 129 -8.85 2.55 -0.86
CA GLY A 129 -8.38 2.80 0.50
C GLY A 129 -7.87 4.23 0.68
N ALA A 130 -7.08 4.73 -0.26
CA ALA A 130 -6.59 6.11 -0.26
C ALA A 130 -7.69 7.15 -0.55
N ARG A 131 -8.71 6.79 -1.34
CA ARG A 131 -9.86 7.68 -1.63
C ARG A 131 -10.79 7.84 -0.43
N PHE A 132 -11.04 6.76 0.30
CA PHE A 132 -11.96 6.70 1.43
C PHE A 132 -11.30 6.88 2.79
N TYR A 133 -9.97 7.04 2.85
CA TYR A 133 -9.21 7.12 4.10
C TYR A 133 -9.44 5.88 4.99
N ASN A 134 -9.61 4.70 4.37
CA ASN A 134 -9.88 3.45 5.08
C ASN A 134 -8.58 2.71 5.40
N ILE A 135 -8.20 2.71 6.69
CA ILE A 135 -6.98 2.10 7.19
C ILE A 135 -6.94 0.58 6.92
N TRP A 136 -8.07 -0.12 7.02
CA TRP A 136 -8.11 -1.57 6.83
C TRP A 136 -7.78 -1.97 5.40
N MET A 137 -8.29 -1.22 4.41
CA MET A 137 -8.00 -1.46 2.99
C MET A 137 -6.51 -1.22 2.69
N LEU A 138 -5.94 -0.14 3.22
CA LEU A 138 -4.52 0.15 3.05
C LEU A 138 -3.64 -0.89 3.77
N GLY A 139 -4.03 -1.32 4.96
CA GLY A 139 -3.34 -2.35 5.74
C GLY A 139 -3.32 -3.70 5.01
N LEU A 140 -4.44 -4.10 4.41
CA LEU A 140 -4.55 -5.31 3.59
C LEU A 140 -3.57 -5.28 2.41
N VAL A 141 -3.41 -4.13 1.74
CA VAL A 141 -2.43 -3.94 0.66
C VAL A 141 -0.99 -4.07 1.14
N VAL A 142 -0.66 -3.52 2.31
CA VAL A 142 0.68 -3.67 2.91
C VAL A 142 0.98 -5.13 3.22
N VAL A 143 0.02 -5.87 3.80
CA VAL A 143 0.18 -7.31 4.06
C VAL A 143 0.38 -8.07 2.75
N TRP A 144 -0.40 -7.74 1.72
CA TRP A 144 -0.25 -8.37 0.40
C TRP A 144 1.14 -8.17 -0.20
N PHE A 145 1.73 -6.96 -0.12
CA PHE A 145 3.09 -6.75 -0.62
C PHE A 145 4.12 -7.65 0.07
N VAL A 146 3.99 -7.87 1.38
CA VAL A 146 4.88 -8.76 2.13
C VAL A 146 4.67 -10.22 1.71
N VAL A 147 3.42 -10.67 1.60
CA VAL A 147 3.08 -12.03 1.16
C VAL A 147 3.56 -12.27 -0.27
N SER A 148 3.29 -11.34 -1.19
CA SER A 148 3.72 -11.41 -2.59
C SER A 148 5.24 -11.46 -2.71
N TYR A 149 5.98 -10.71 -1.90
CA TYR A 149 7.44 -10.77 -1.87
C TYR A 149 7.94 -12.14 -1.41
N ALA A 150 7.35 -12.71 -0.35
CA ALA A 150 7.72 -14.04 0.14
C ALA A 150 7.39 -15.15 -0.88
N VAL A 151 6.22 -15.09 -1.53
CA VAL A 151 5.84 -16.01 -2.61
C VAL A 151 6.80 -15.88 -3.79
N GLY A 152 7.21 -14.66 -4.16
CA GLY A 152 8.20 -14.42 -5.21
C GLY A 152 9.56 -15.04 -4.91
N ILE A 153 10.04 -14.95 -3.66
CA ILE A 153 11.28 -15.64 -3.23
C ILE A 153 11.12 -17.15 -3.38
N TYR A 154 10.00 -17.71 -2.91
CA TYR A 154 9.74 -19.13 -3.00
C TYR A 154 9.75 -19.63 -4.45
N PHE A 155 9.05 -18.94 -5.37
CA PHE A 155 9.07 -19.29 -6.79
C PHE A 155 10.46 -19.17 -7.42
N ALA A 156 11.23 -18.15 -7.06
CA ALA A 156 12.60 -18.02 -7.56
C ALA A 156 13.50 -19.17 -7.11
N ILE A 157 13.38 -19.62 -5.85
CA ILE A 157 14.14 -20.77 -5.35
C ILE A 157 13.70 -22.06 -6.04
N ASP A 158 12.39 -22.28 -6.18
CA ASP A 158 11.83 -23.44 -6.89
C ASP A 158 12.36 -23.52 -8.33
N ASN A 159 12.38 -22.39 -9.04
CA ASN A 159 12.91 -22.30 -10.40
C ASN A 159 14.41 -22.59 -10.49
N ILE A 160 15.21 -22.09 -9.55
CA ILE A 160 16.64 -22.40 -9.50
C ILE A 160 16.86 -23.89 -9.25
N ASN A 161 16.08 -24.50 -8.34
CA ASN A 161 16.19 -25.92 -8.06
C ASN A 161 15.81 -26.77 -9.28
N GLN A 162 14.76 -26.40 -10.01
CA GLN A 162 14.34 -27.10 -11.23
C GLN A 162 15.42 -27.00 -12.32
N VAL A 163 15.99 -25.81 -12.55
CA VAL A 163 17.06 -25.62 -13.54
C VAL A 163 18.33 -26.40 -13.15
N ASN A 164 18.72 -26.39 -11.88
CA ASN A 164 19.89 -27.13 -11.40
C ASN A 164 19.73 -28.65 -11.54
N ASN A 165 18.50 -29.16 -11.56
CA ASN A 165 18.23 -30.59 -11.73
C ASN A 165 18.31 -31.04 -13.20
N LEU A 166 18.37 -30.13 -14.17
CA LEU A 166 18.38 -30.48 -15.60
C LEU A 166 19.76 -30.96 -16.12
N ASP A 167 20.78 -31.05 -15.27
CA ASP A 167 22.16 -31.53 -15.58
C ASP A 167 22.68 -31.12 -16.98
N ASN A 168 22.37 -29.89 -17.39
CA ASN A 168 22.71 -29.38 -18.72
C ASN A 168 23.97 -28.50 -18.62
N PRO A 169 25.12 -28.94 -19.17
CA PRO A 169 26.38 -28.22 -19.07
C PRO A 169 26.40 -26.90 -19.84
N ASP A 170 25.44 -26.67 -20.75
CA ASP A 170 25.38 -25.45 -21.56
C ASP A 170 24.65 -24.29 -20.85
N ILE A 171 24.00 -24.55 -19.71
CA ILE A 171 23.29 -23.51 -18.96
C ILE A 171 24.28 -22.79 -18.03
N PRO A 172 24.46 -21.47 -18.17
CA PRO A 172 25.36 -20.70 -17.31
C PRO A 172 24.91 -20.81 -15.86
N ASP A 173 25.88 -21.13 -14.98
CA ASP A 173 25.66 -21.38 -13.56
C ASP A 173 25.01 -20.16 -12.88
N TYR A 174 23.72 -20.29 -12.54
CA TYR A 174 22.91 -19.23 -11.93
C TYR A 174 23.19 -19.13 -10.43
N ARG A 175 24.46 -18.94 -10.08
CA ARG A 175 24.98 -19.32 -8.76
C ARG A 175 24.65 -18.35 -7.62
N ASN A 176 24.05 -17.18 -7.89
CA ASN A 176 23.75 -16.23 -6.82
C ASN A 176 22.60 -15.24 -7.11
N PRO A 177 21.34 -15.58 -6.79
CA PRO A 177 20.20 -14.66 -6.91
C PRO A 177 20.12 -13.61 -5.78
N ILE A 178 21.03 -13.62 -4.80
CA ILE A 178 20.92 -12.79 -3.58
C ILE A 178 20.84 -11.30 -3.93
N GLY A 179 21.64 -10.84 -4.90
CA GLY A 179 21.62 -9.44 -5.33
C GLY A 179 20.24 -9.00 -5.85
N LEU A 180 19.56 -9.87 -6.60
CA LEU A 180 18.22 -9.61 -7.12
C LEU A 180 17.17 -9.57 -5.99
N PHE A 181 17.29 -10.47 -5.00
CA PHE A 181 16.37 -10.50 -3.85
C PHE A 181 16.49 -9.25 -2.98
N ILE A 182 17.71 -8.78 -2.74
CA ILE A 182 17.96 -7.54 -1.98
C ILE A 182 17.41 -6.34 -2.75
N PHE A 183 17.70 -6.26 -4.05
CA PHE A 183 17.17 -5.18 -4.89
C PHE A 183 15.64 -5.16 -4.86
N ASN A 184 14.99 -6.31 -5.03
CA ASN A 184 13.54 -6.41 -4.99
C ASN A 184 12.96 -6.07 -3.60
N ALA A 185 13.66 -6.40 -2.52
CA ALA A 185 13.27 -6.01 -1.16
C ALA A 185 13.22 -4.48 -1.01
N ILE A 186 14.26 -3.79 -1.50
CA ILE A 186 14.35 -2.32 -1.44
C ILE A 186 13.22 -1.69 -2.24
N ILE A 187 12.99 -2.17 -3.46
CA ILE A 187 11.90 -1.69 -4.31
C ILE A 187 10.56 -1.92 -3.61
N THR A 188 10.30 -3.11 -3.08
CA THR A 188 9.07 -3.42 -2.32
C THR A 188 8.88 -2.50 -1.11
N GLY A 189 9.95 -2.22 -0.37
CA GLY A 189 9.93 -1.26 0.74
C GLY A 189 9.52 0.15 0.31
N LEU A 190 10.01 0.61 -0.85
CA LEU A 190 9.61 1.89 -1.43
C LEU A 190 8.12 1.92 -1.82
N TRP A 191 7.55 0.80 -2.29
CA TRP A 191 6.11 0.67 -2.56
C TRP A 191 5.26 0.68 -1.28
N ILE A 192 5.74 0.04 -0.21
CA ILE A 192 5.04 -0.04 1.09
C ILE A 192 5.06 1.31 1.83
N TYR A 193 6.17 2.05 1.74
CA TYR A 193 6.40 3.30 2.47
C TYR A 193 5.23 4.30 2.47
N PRO A 194 4.69 4.75 1.32
CA PRO A 194 3.61 5.74 1.29
C PRO A 194 2.30 5.19 1.86
N HIS A 195 2.04 3.88 1.74
CA HIS A 195 0.85 3.25 2.30
C HIS A 195 0.89 3.28 3.84
N VAL A 196 2.04 2.92 4.42
CA VAL A 196 2.24 2.97 5.88
C VAL A 196 2.22 4.41 6.38
N GLY A 197 2.85 5.34 5.65
CA GLY A 197 2.81 6.77 5.96
C GLY A 197 1.39 7.30 6.04
N LEU A 198 0.57 7.01 5.03
CA LEU A 198 -0.84 7.39 4.98
C LEU A 198 -1.64 6.78 6.14
N ILE A 199 -1.44 5.49 6.45
CA ILE A 199 -2.10 4.83 7.60
C ILE A 199 -1.78 5.57 8.91
N ILE A 200 -0.51 5.93 9.13
CA ILE A 200 -0.09 6.63 10.35
C ILE A 200 -0.73 8.02 10.41
N GLU A 201 -0.80 8.76 9.30
CA GLU A 201 -1.42 10.09 9.25
C GLU A 201 -2.93 10.06 9.49
N ILE A 202 -3.63 9.06 8.96
CA ILE A 202 -5.07 8.85 9.23
C ILE A 202 -5.29 8.49 10.70
N LYS A 203 -4.50 7.56 11.27
CA LYS A 203 -4.61 7.18 12.69
C LYS A 203 -4.35 8.33 13.65
N LYS A 204 -3.47 9.26 13.28
CA LYS A 204 -3.18 10.46 14.08
C LYS A 204 -4.24 11.55 13.92
N GLY A 205 -5.22 11.40 13.02
CA GLY A 205 -6.21 12.42 12.71
C GLY A 205 -5.62 13.64 11.97
N ILE A 206 -4.37 13.57 11.52
CA ILE A 206 -3.74 14.62 10.72
C ILE A 206 -4.42 14.69 9.37
N MET A 207 -4.74 13.51 8.81
CA MET A 207 -5.32 13.37 7.48
C MET A 207 -6.68 12.66 7.55
N SER A 208 -7.74 13.44 7.35
CA SER A 208 -9.14 13.00 7.28
C SER A 208 -9.85 13.79 6.18
N PRO A 209 -11.04 13.38 5.72
CA PRO A 209 -11.82 14.15 4.75
C PRO A 209 -12.04 15.62 5.17
N GLN A 210 -12.15 15.88 6.47
CA GLN A 210 -12.40 17.22 7.02
C GLN A 210 -11.12 18.05 7.11
N THR A 211 -9.98 17.44 7.42
CA THR A 211 -8.69 18.13 7.55
C THR A 211 -7.91 18.22 6.23
N TYR A 212 -8.29 17.42 5.22
CA TYR A 212 -7.59 17.35 3.94
C TYR A 212 -7.48 18.68 3.16
N PRO A 213 -8.50 19.55 3.12
CA PRO A 213 -8.39 20.82 2.37
C PRO A 213 -7.19 21.66 2.81
N ARG A 214 -6.82 21.61 4.10
CA ARG A 214 -5.61 22.28 4.62
C ARG A 214 -4.32 21.71 4.02
N GLU A 215 -4.21 20.39 3.97
CA GLU A 215 -3.01 19.71 3.46
C GLU A 215 -2.86 19.88 1.94
N GLU A 216 -3.98 20.02 1.22
CA GLU A 216 -4.02 20.17 -0.22
C GLU A 216 -3.26 21.42 -0.71
N TYR A 217 -3.46 22.56 -0.05
CA TYR A 217 -2.83 23.84 -0.41
C TYR A 217 -1.31 23.86 -0.25
N SER A 218 -0.75 22.91 0.51
CA SER A 218 0.68 22.83 0.77
C SER A 218 1.44 22.01 -0.29
N CYS A 219 0.73 21.35 -1.22
CA CYS A 219 1.34 20.53 -2.26
C CYS A 219 1.92 21.40 -3.37
N CYS A 220 3.18 21.18 -3.76
CA CYS A 220 3.83 21.91 -4.87
C CYS A 220 3.16 21.67 -6.25
N CYS A 221 2.23 20.73 -6.34
CA CYS A 221 1.54 20.36 -7.58
C CYS A 221 0.21 21.08 -7.79
N ILE A 222 -0.24 21.91 -6.84
CA ILE A 222 -1.39 22.80 -7.06
C ILE A 222 -0.90 24.12 -7.63
N ASP A 223 -1.46 24.49 -8.79
CA ASP A 223 -1.25 25.82 -9.36
C ASP A 223 -1.91 26.85 -8.45
N LYS A 224 -1.08 27.54 -7.64
CA LYS A 224 -1.52 28.58 -6.72
C LYS A 224 -2.33 29.67 -7.43
N ARG A 225 -2.13 29.88 -8.74
CA ARG A 225 -2.84 30.92 -9.50
C ARG A 225 -4.34 30.66 -9.66
N ARG A 226 -4.79 29.40 -9.62
CA ARG A 226 -6.24 29.08 -9.78
C ARG A 226 -7.06 29.28 -8.52
N THR A 227 -6.44 29.42 -7.35
CA THR A 227 -7.19 29.45 -6.07
C THR A 227 -7.56 30.87 -5.63
N TYR A 228 -7.03 31.90 -6.29
CA TYR A 228 -7.27 33.31 -5.95
C TYR A 228 -8.18 34.04 -6.96
N GLN A 229 -8.80 33.31 -7.88
CA GLN A 229 -9.85 33.80 -8.79
C GLN A 229 -11.21 33.32 -8.30
#